data_AF-A0A2D9B9N9-F1
#
_entry.id   AF-A0A2D9B9N9-F1
#
_cell.length_a   1.000
_cell.length_b   1.000
_cell.length_c   1.000
_cell.angle_alpha   90.00
_cell.angle_beta   90.00
_cell.angle_gamma   90.00
#
_symmetry.space_group_name_H-M   'P 1'
#
loop_
_entity.id
_entity.type
_entity.pdbx_description
1 polymer ?
#
loop_
_entity_poly.entity_id
_entity_poly.type
_entity_poly.pdbx_seq_one_letter_code
_entity_poly.pdbx_strand_id
1 'polypeptide(L)'
;MKKIPKYPHGFKTPKGYFEGLEEQLFAKVQEEKLPKDLGFKIPETYFETFEARLLTQIPSEGKSVKVIPFYRTKWLKLGIAIAASLVLGWFILAPKSSTTLEVAEVENYIESHGLDMASFEIAQLLSEEEIDELIMESEFLSSESMEDYLLENLDDTTLLIE
;
A
#
# COMPACT_ATOMS: atom_id res chain seq x y z
N MET A 1 3.57 -10.61 -10.07
CA MET A 1 2.37 -11.46 -10.28
C MET A 1 2.57 -12.79 -9.56
N LYS A 2 1.75 -13.09 -8.54
CA LYS A 2 1.90 -14.28 -7.66
C LYS A 2 1.15 -15.46 -8.30
N LYS A 3 1.86 -16.52 -8.68
CA LYS A 3 1.26 -17.72 -9.29
C LYS A 3 0.51 -18.52 -8.22
N ILE A 4 -0.77 -18.80 -8.44
CA ILE A 4 -1.63 -19.60 -7.55
C ILE A 4 -1.24 -21.08 -7.71
N PRO A 5 -0.98 -21.84 -6.62
CA PRO A 5 -0.66 -23.25 -6.71
C PRO A 5 -1.89 -24.07 -7.14
N LYS A 6 -1.70 -24.92 -8.16
CA LYS A 6 -2.71 -25.80 -8.74
C LYS A 6 -2.89 -27.02 -7.82
N TYR A 7 -3.87 -27.00 -6.92
CA TYR A 7 -4.17 -28.15 -6.05
C TYR A 7 -4.74 -29.32 -6.89
N PRO A 8 -4.11 -30.50 -6.93
CA PRO A 8 -4.76 -31.68 -7.46
C PRO A 8 -5.76 -32.17 -6.39
N HIS A 9 -7.05 -32.04 -6.68
CA HIS A 9 -8.12 -32.67 -5.92
C HIS A 9 -7.83 -34.17 -5.81
N GLY A 10 -7.79 -34.69 -4.58
CA GLY A 10 -7.23 -36.00 -4.22
C GLY A 10 -8.04 -37.22 -4.66
N PHE A 11 -8.91 -37.11 -5.66
CA PHE A 11 -9.68 -38.23 -6.19
C PHE A 11 -9.10 -38.62 -7.54
N LYS A 12 -8.42 -39.77 -7.58
CA LYS A 12 -7.97 -40.42 -8.82
C LYS A 12 -8.80 -41.68 -9.01
N THR A 13 -9.43 -41.83 -10.17
CA THR A 13 -10.11 -43.07 -10.54
C THR A 13 -9.10 -44.07 -11.13
N PRO A 14 -9.32 -45.38 -10.96
CA PRO A 14 -8.51 -46.41 -11.64
C PRO A 14 -8.57 -46.24 -13.17
N LYS A 15 -7.49 -46.68 -13.85
CA LYS A 15 -7.45 -46.69 -15.31
C LYS A 15 -8.59 -47.59 -15.84
N GLY A 16 -9.41 -47.05 -16.74
CA GLY A 16 -10.55 -47.77 -17.33
C GLY A 16 -11.82 -47.80 -16.47
N TYR A 17 -11.91 -47.09 -15.34
CA TYR A 17 -13.10 -47.10 -14.46
C TYR A 17 -14.40 -46.74 -15.18
N PHE A 18 -14.34 -45.87 -16.20
CA PHE A 18 -15.51 -45.43 -16.97
C PHE A 18 -15.62 -46.10 -18.35
N GLU A 19 -14.71 -47.02 -18.69
CA GLU A 19 -14.77 -47.72 -19.99
C GLU A 19 -15.99 -48.66 -20.00
N GLY A 20 -16.89 -48.45 -20.97
CA GLY A 20 -18.10 -49.26 -21.11
C GLY A 20 -19.22 -48.95 -20.11
N LEU A 21 -19.07 -47.93 -19.24
CA LEU A 21 -20.13 -47.56 -18.30
C LEU A 21 -21.43 -47.20 -19.03
N GLU A 22 -21.30 -46.45 -20.12
CA GLU A 22 -22.44 -46.00 -20.92
C GLU A 22 -23.18 -47.19 -21.54
N GLU A 23 -22.49 -48.09 -22.25
CA GLU A 23 -23.12 -49.29 -22.82
C GLU A 23 -23.76 -50.16 -21.73
N GLN A 24 -23.08 -50.35 -20.59
CA GLN A 24 -23.61 -51.15 -19.48
C GLN A 24 -24.85 -50.51 -18.84
N LEU A 25 -24.87 -49.19 -18.69
CA LEU A 25 -26.01 -48.45 -18.15
C LEU A 25 -27.20 -48.52 -19.11
N PHE A 26 -26.99 -48.28 -20.40
CA PHE A 26 -28.06 -48.37 -21.39
C PHE A 26 -28.58 -49.79 -21.58
N ALA A 27 -27.71 -50.81 -21.50
CA ALA A 27 -28.13 -52.21 -21.50
C ALA A 27 -29.01 -52.52 -20.29
N LYS A 28 -28.60 -52.12 -19.08
CA LYS A 28 -29.40 -52.33 -17.85
C LYS A 28 -30.75 -51.61 -17.87
N VAL A 29 -30.80 -50.37 -18.35
CA VAL A 29 -32.05 -49.59 -18.43
C VAL A 29 -33.04 -50.20 -19.42
N GLN A 30 -32.54 -50.85 -20.48
CA GLN A 30 -33.38 -51.55 -21.47
C GLN A 30 -33.80 -52.95 -21.02
N GLU A 31 -32.97 -53.65 -20.24
CA GLU A 31 -33.25 -54.99 -19.72
C GLU A 31 -34.21 -54.99 -18.52
N GLU A 32 -34.10 -54.02 -17.62
CA GLU A 32 -34.95 -53.96 -16.43
C GLU A 32 -36.30 -53.33 -16.73
N LYS A 33 -37.39 -54.10 -16.52
CA LYS A 33 -38.72 -53.53 -16.29
C LYS A 33 -38.66 -52.74 -14.98
N LEU A 34 -38.30 -51.46 -15.07
CA LEU A 34 -38.26 -50.57 -13.92
C LEU A 34 -39.56 -50.71 -13.13
N PRO A 35 -39.49 -51.00 -11.82
CA PRO A 35 -40.69 -51.12 -11.01
C PRO A 35 -41.47 -49.82 -11.09
N LYS A 36 -42.76 -49.91 -11.46
CA LYS A 36 -43.65 -48.75 -11.54
C LYS A 36 -43.87 -48.09 -10.17
N ASP A 37 -43.69 -48.87 -9.12
CA ASP A 37 -43.64 -48.38 -7.75
C ASP A 37 -42.24 -47.81 -7.50
N LEU A 38 -42.20 -46.54 -7.13
CA LEU A 38 -41.02 -45.89 -6.57
C LEU A 38 -40.55 -46.75 -5.38
N GLY A 39 -39.37 -47.36 -5.50
CA GLY A 39 -38.83 -48.29 -4.48
C GLY A 39 -38.65 -47.67 -3.09
N PHE A 40 -38.73 -46.34 -3.01
CA PHE A 40 -38.79 -45.59 -1.77
C PHE A 40 -40.23 -45.18 -1.49
N LYS A 41 -40.88 -45.91 -0.58
CA LYS A 41 -42.15 -45.49 0.02
C LYS A 41 -41.84 -44.68 1.26
N ILE A 42 -42.43 -43.49 1.35
CA ILE A 42 -42.40 -42.70 2.57
C ILE A 42 -43.25 -43.40 3.66
N PRO A 43 -42.85 -43.33 4.94
CA PRO A 43 -43.74 -43.73 6.04
C PRO A 43 -45.06 -42.94 5.99
N GLU A 44 -46.18 -43.60 6.31
CA GLU A 44 -47.53 -43.01 6.22
C GLU A 44 -47.65 -41.66 6.94
N THR A 45 -46.97 -41.52 8.08
CA THR A 45 -47.03 -40.34 8.95
C THR A 45 -45.81 -39.44 8.84
N TYR A 46 -45.00 -39.58 7.78
CA TYR A 46 -43.77 -38.80 7.62
C TYR A 46 -44.04 -37.30 7.67
N PHE A 47 -44.97 -36.81 6.85
CA PHE A 47 -45.30 -35.38 6.77
C PHE A 47 -46.10 -34.90 7.98
N GLU A 48 -46.98 -35.74 8.54
CA GLU A 48 -47.75 -35.43 9.74
C GLU A 48 -46.86 -35.17 10.96
N THR A 49 -45.78 -35.94 11.10
CA THR A 49 -44.84 -35.82 12.23
C THR A 49 -43.61 -34.98 11.89
N PHE A 50 -43.46 -34.54 10.64
CA PHE A 50 -42.31 -33.75 10.19
C PHE A 50 -42.34 -32.36 10.84
N GLU A 51 -43.48 -31.67 10.78
CA GLU A 51 -43.62 -30.32 11.34
C GLU A 51 -43.37 -30.32 12.86
N ALA A 52 -43.95 -31.28 13.58
CA ALA A 52 -43.74 -31.44 15.01
C ALA A 52 -42.25 -31.70 15.34
N ARG A 53 -41.58 -32.58 14.58
CA ARG A 53 -40.14 -32.86 14.74
C ARG A 53 -39.30 -31.61 14.46
N LEU A 54 -39.63 -30.87 13.41
CA LEU A 54 -38.91 -29.64 13.05
C LEU A 54 -39.03 -28.59 14.16
N LEU A 55 -40.23 -28.37 14.69
CA LEU A 55 -40.45 -27.41 15.79
C LEU A 55 -39.74 -27.81 17.09
N THR A 56 -39.59 -29.11 17.38
CA THR A 56 -38.79 -29.56 18.54
C THR A 56 -37.28 -29.39 18.37
N GLN A 57 -36.80 -29.40 17.12
CA GLN A 57 -35.37 -29.23 16.80
C GLN A 57 -34.96 -27.77 16.70
N ILE A 58 -35.90 -26.87 16.45
CA ILE A 58 -35.64 -25.43 16.51
C ILE A 58 -35.52 -25.05 17.99
N PRO A 59 -34.34 -24.58 18.45
CA PRO A 59 -34.20 -24.14 19.82
C PRO A 59 -35.16 -22.98 20.08
N SER A 60 -36.13 -23.20 20.97
CA SER A 60 -37.05 -22.17 21.46
C SER A 60 -36.25 -20.91 21.84
N GLU A 61 -36.71 -19.76 21.36
CA GLU A 61 -36.15 -18.45 21.66
C GLU A 61 -35.88 -18.32 23.17
N GLY A 62 -34.61 -18.36 23.57
CA GLY A 62 -34.26 -18.26 24.99
C GLY A 62 -32.91 -18.87 25.38
N LYS A 63 -32.32 -19.76 24.58
CA LYS A 63 -30.92 -20.15 24.80
C LYS A 63 -30.01 -19.13 24.13
N SER A 64 -29.72 -18.04 24.84
CA SER A 64 -28.56 -17.21 24.54
C SER A 64 -27.34 -18.14 24.47
N VAL A 65 -26.82 -18.34 23.25
CA VAL A 65 -25.57 -19.07 23.05
C VAL A 65 -24.55 -18.34 23.91
N LYS A 66 -23.87 -19.06 24.83
CA LYS A 66 -22.80 -18.49 25.64
C LYS A 66 -21.64 -18.15 24.72
N VAL A 67 -21.69 -16.96 24.13
CA VAL A 67 -20.60 -16.41 23.34
C VAL A 67 -19.48 -16.04 24.29
N ILE A 68 -18.28 -16.52 23.99
CA ILE A 68 -17.08 -16.08 24.68
C ILE A 68 -16.63 -14.81 23.97
N PRO A 69 -16.66 -13.62 24.60
CA PRO A 69 -16.19 -12.41 23.96
C PRO A 69 -14.68 -12.54 23.69
N PHE A 70 -14.30 -12.36 22.43
CA PHE A 70 -12.93 -12.54 21.94
C PHE A 70 -11.97 -11.39 22.34
N TYR A 71 -12.48 -10.34 22.96
CA TYR A 71 -11.71 -9.14 23.27
C TYR A 71 -11.02 -9.25 24.64
N ARG A 72 -9.72 -9.59 24.62
CA ARG A 72 -8.83 -9.52 25.80
C ARG A 72 -8.35 -8.09 26.04
N THR A 73 -9.20 -7.27 26.65
CA THR A 73 -8.94 -5.84 26.92
C THR A 73 -7.71 -5.57 27.80
N LYS A 74 -7.25 -6.55 28.61
CA LYS A 74 -6.08 -6.37 29.50
C LYS A 74 -4.74 -6.35 28.75
N TRP A 75 -4.59 -7.15 27.69
CA TRP A 75 -3.35 -7.20 26.90
C TRP A 75 -3.26 -6.04 25.89
N LEU A 76 -4.42 -5.57 25.40
CA LEU A 76 -4.48 -4.37 24.56
C LEU A 76 -4.02 -3.11 25.30
N LYS A 77 -4.40 -2.94 26.58
CA LYS A 77 -3.95 -1.79 27.40
C LYS A 77 -2.43 -1.75 27.57
N LEU A 78 -1.80 -2.91 27.76
CA LEU A 78 -0.33 -3.00 27.88
C LEU A 78 0.36 -2.68 26.55
N GLY A 79 -0.17 -3.19 25.42
CA GLY A 79 0.36 -2.88 24.09
C GLY A 79 0.26 -1.39 23.72
N ILE A 80 -0.84 -0.72 24.10
CA ILE A 80 -1.03 0.71 23.86
C ILE A 80 0.01 1.56 24.60
N ALA A 81 0.32 1.24 25.86
CA ALA A 81 1.30 2.00 26.64
C ALA A 81 2.71 1.92 26.05
N ILE A 82 3.12 0.73 25.59
CA ILE A 82 4.43 0.52 24.94
C ILE A 82 4.49 1.26 23.61
N ALA A 83 3.46 1.16 22.77
CA ALA A 83 3.40 1.87 21.49
C ALA A 83 3.42 3.39 21.67
N ALA A 84 2.64 3.93 22.62
CA ALA A 84 2.65 5.36 22.94
C ALA A 84 4.01 5.83 23.44
N SER A 85 4.70 5.03 24.25
CA SER A 85 6.05 5.35 24.75
C SER A 85 7.09 5.35 23.62
N LEU A 86 7.00 4.43 22.66
CA LEU A 86 7.86 4.42 21.48
C LEU A 86 7.61 5.62 20.57
N VAL A 87 6.34 5.99 20.35
CA VAL A 87 5.99 7.17 19.54
C VAL A 87 6.45 8.46 20.21
N LEU A 88 6.29 8.60 21.53
CA LEU A 88 6.77 9.76 22.28
C LEU A 88 8.31 9.82 22.30
N GLY A 89 8.98 8.68 22.51
CA GLY A 89 10.43 8.59 22.44
C GLY A 89 10.96 8.97 21.05
N TRP A 90 10.30 8.49 19.99
CA TRP A 90 10.61 8.90 18.61
C TRP A 90 10.35 10.38 18.39
N PHE A 91 9.26 10.95 18.89
CA PHE A 91 8.95 12.37 18.72
C PHE A 91 9.98 13.30 19.39
N ILE A 92 10.53 12.89 20.55
CA ILE A 92 11.54 13.67 21.27
C ILE A 92 12.92 13.52 20.62
N LEU A 93 13.26 12.34 20.10
CA LEU A 93 14.58 12.05 19.53
C LEU A 93 14.63 12.26 18.01
N ALA A 94 13.48 12.44 17.35
CA ALA A 94 13.42 12.71 15.94
C ALA A 94 14.17 14.02 15.65
N PRO A 95 15.06 14.03 14.63
CA PRO A 95 15.72 15.26 14.23
C PRO A 95 14.63 16.26 13.83
N LYS A 96 14.50 17.33 14.59
CA LYS A 96 13.71 18.48 14.18
C LYS A 96 14.51 19.14 13.06
N SER A 97 14.20 18.79 11.82
CA SER A 97 14.67 19.54 10.66
C SER A 97 14.19 20.98 10.85
N SER A 98 15.10 21.86 11.23
CA SER A 98 14.92 23.28 10.98
C SER A 98 15.01 23.44 9.47
N THR A 99 14.02 24.12 8.88
CA THR A 99 14.07 24.57 7.49
C THR A 99 15.03 25.76 7.37
N THR A 100 16.25 25.59 7.86
CA THR A 100 17.36 26.51 7.68
C THR A 100 18.14 25.96 6.51
N LEU A 101 17.89 26.49 5.30
CA LEU A 101 18.68 26.16 4.13
C LEU A 101 20.13 26.59 4.41
N GLU A 102 21.00 25.62 4.58
CA GLU A 102 22.44 25.89 4.68
C GLU A 102 23.01 26.01 3.26
N VAL A 103 23.98 26.91 3.06
CA VAL A 103 24.62 27.13 1.76
C VAL A 103 25.18 25.83 1.19
N ALA A 104 25.74 24.97 2.04
CA ALA A 104 26.25 23.65 1.65
C ALA A 104 25.14 22.70 1.16
N GLU A 105 23.90 22.84 1.63
CA GLU A 105 22.77 22.05 1.17
C GLU A 105 22.28 22.53 -0.21
N VAL A 106 22.28 23.84 -0.43
CA VAL A 106 21.99 24.46 -1.74
C VAL A 106 23.05 24.06 -2.77
N GLU A 107 24.33 24.12 -2.40
CA GLU A 107 25.44 23.71 -3.25
C GLU A 107 25.34 22.23 -3.65
N ASN A 108 25.10 21.34 -2.67
CA ASN A 108 24.87 19.93 -2.93
C ASN A 108 23.63 19.69 -3.81
N TYR A 109 22.56 20.48 -3.65
CA TYR A 109 21.36 20.35 -4.48
C TYR A 109 21.66 20.70 -5.94
N ILE A 110 22.38 21.80 -6.20
CA ILE A 110 22.79 22.25 -7.54
C ILE A 110 23.68 21.19 -8.20
N GLU A 111 24.69 20.69 -7.48
CA GLU A 111 25.63 19.69 -8.00
C GLU A 111 24.96 18.33 -8.25
N SER A 112 24.15 17.85 -7.29
CA SER A 112 23.50 16.53 -7.39
C SER A 112 22.39 16.46 -8.42
N HIS A 113 21.67 17.56 -8.66
CA HIS A 113 20.61 17.63 -9.66
C HIS A 113 21.13 18.06 -11.04
N GLY A 114 22.46 18.21 -11.20
CA GLY A 114 23.10 18.50 -12.48
C GLY A 114 22.60 19.79 -13.11
N LEU A 115 22.31 20.80 -12.28
CA LEU A 115 21.95 22.14 -12.74
C LEU A 115 23.21 22.84 -13.22
N ASP A 116 23.71 22.44 -14.39
CA ASP A 116 24.76 23.16 -15.14
C ASP A 116 24.14 24.41 -15.78
N MET A 117 23.51 25.25 -14.96
CA MET A 117 22.97 26.53 -15.42
C MET A 117 24.12 27.51 -15.51
N ALA A 118 24.34 28.04 -16.71
CA ALA A 118 25.23 29.20 -16.86
C ALA A 118 24.65 30.38 -16.07
N SER A 119 25.49 31.21 -15.45
CA SER A 119 25.05 32.37 -14.67
C SER A 119 24.11 33.30 -15.46
N PHE A 120 24.25 33.33 -16.79
CA PHE A 120 23.37 34.06 -17.70
C PHE A 120 21.94 33.49 -17.79
N GLU A 121 21.76 32.18 -17.66
CA GLU A 121 20.44 31.55 -17.63
C GLU A 121 19.73 31.80 -16.30
N ILE A 122 20.50 31.79 -15.20
CA ILE A 122 20.00 32.14 -13.86
C ILE A 122 19.54 33.60 -13.84
N ALA A 123 20.33 34.52 -14.41
CA ALA A 123 19.99 35.93 -14.48
C ALA A 123 18.70 36.21 -15.28
N GLN A 124 18.39 35.38 -16.29
CA GLN A 124 17.15 35.50 -17.05
C GLN A 124 15.89 35.01 -16.30
N LEU A 125 16.07 34.24 -15.23
CA LEU A 125 14.98 33.76 -14.39
C LEU A 125 14.60 34.76 -13.30
N LEU A 126 15.47 35.72 -12.98
CA LEU A 126 15.17 36.80 -12.06
C LEU A 126 14.35 37.89 -12.76
N SER A 127 13.32 38.38 -12.07
CA SER A 127 12.55 39.55 -12.50
C SER A 127 13.27 40.86 -12.14
N GLU A 128 12.92 41.93 -12.84
CA GLU A 128 13.50 43.27 -12.62
C GLU A 128 13.26 43.77 -11.18
N GLU A 129 12.11 43.43 -10.59
CA GLU A 129 11.76 43.74 -9.20
C GLU A 129 12.65 42.98 -8.18
N GLU A 130 12.95 41.71 -8.45
CA GLU A 130 13.84 40.89 -7.59
C GLU A 130 15.30 41.35 -7.69
N ILE A 131 15.73 41.82 -8.87
CA ILE A 131 17.08 42.37 -9.06
C ILE A 131 17.22 43.68 -8.26
N ASP A 132 16.22 44.56 -8.31
CA ASP A 132 16.23 45.82 -7.56
C ASP A 132 16.25 45.58 -6.03
N GLU A 133 15.57 44.55 -5.54
CA GLU A 133 15.58 44.16 -4.12
C GLU A 133 16.97 43.69 -3.68
N LEU A 134 17.65 42.86 -4.48
CA LEU A 134 19.02 42.40 -4.20
C LEU A 134 20.05 43.55 -4.19
N ILE A 135 19.89 44.52 -5.08
CA ILE A 135 20.76 45.70 -5.15
C ILE A 135 20.62 46.55 -3.88
N MET A 136 19.41 46.66 -3.31
CA MET A 136 19.17 47.42 -2.09
C MET A 136 19.73 46.74 -0.82
N GLU A 137 19.85 45.41 -0.81
CA GLU A 137 20.34 44.66 0.36
C GLU A 137 21.88 44.57 0.42
N SER A 138 22.58 44.79 -0.69
CA SER A 138 24.03 44.60 -0.76
C SER A 138 24.84 45.87 -0.50
N GLU A 139 25.37 46.01 0.71
CA GLU A 139 26.48 46.95 1.05
C GLU A 139 27.79 46.59 0.28
N PHE A 140 27.81 45.44 -0.40
CA PHE A 140 28.93 44.88 -1.16
C PHE A 140 29.19 45.55 -2.53
N LEU A 141 28.25 46.34 -3.06
CA LEU A 141 28.42 47.06 -4.34
C LEU A 141 28.82 48.53 -4.14
N SER A 142 29.57 48.82 -3.07
CA SER A 142 30.17 50.14 -2.88
C SER A 142 31.16 50.47 -4.01
N SER A 143 31.25 51.74 -4.38
CA SER A 143 32.21 52.22 -5.40
C SER A 143 33.64 51.85 -5.06
N GLU A 144 34.00 51.82 -3.77
CA GLU A 144 35.34 51.45 -3.28
C GLU A 144 35.63 49.96 -3.51
N SER A 145 34.69 49.07 -3.19
CA SER A 145 34.86 47.63 -3.44
C SER A 145 34.91 47.32 -4.95
N MET A 146 34.21 48.11 -5.77
CA MET A 146 34.20 47.95 -7.22
C MET A 146 35.50 48.48 -7.84
N GLU A 147 36.05 49.57 -7.32
CA GLU A 147 37.37 50.09 -7.70
C GLU A 147 38.48 49.09 -7.39
N ASP A 148 38.51 48.52 -6.17
CA ASP A 148 39.49 47.52 -5.77
C ASP A 148 39.44 46.25 -6.64
N TYR A 149 38.24 45.73 -6.91
CA TYR A 149 38.08 44.56 -7.77
C TYR A 149 38.56 44.82 -9.20
N LEU A 150 38.25 46.01 -9.74
CA LEU A 150 38.69 46.40 -11.07
C LEU A 150 40.21 46.55 -11.11
N LEU A 151 40.83 47.15 -10.09
CA LEU A 151 42.29 47.27 -10.02
C LEU A 151 43.00 45.91 -9.86
N GLU A 152 42.40 44.96 -9.15
CA GLU A 152 42.98 43.62 -8.95
C GLU A 152 42.85 42.72 -10.19
N ASN A 153 41.85 42.95 -11.04
CA ASN A 153 41.55 42.12 -12.22
C ASN A 153 41.80 42.82 -13.56
N LEU A 154 42.12 44.12 -13.58
CA LEU A 154 42.61 44.83 -14.76
C LEU A 154 44.08 44.49 -14.97
N ASP A 155 44.37 43.75 -16.04
CA ASP A 155 45.74 43.57 -16.51
C ASP A 155 46.29 44.94 -16.96
N ASP A 156 47.45 45.35 -16.41
CA ASP A 156 48.14 46.63 -16.68
C ASP A 156 48.28 46.97 -18.17
N THR A 157 48.29 45.94 -19.02
CA THR A 157 48.37 46.09 -20.48
C THR A 157 47.15 46.77 -21.11
N THR A 158 45.99 46.75 -20.44
CA THR A 158 44.75 47.40 -20.91
C THR A 158 44.74 48.91 -20.66
N LEU A 159 45.47 49.37 -19.63
CA LEU A 159 45.63 50.79 -19.30
C LEU A 159 46.72 51.48 -20.16
N LEU A 160 47.53 50.70 -20.88
CA LEU A 160 48.60 51.19 -21.76
C LEU A 160 48.18 51.37 -23.22
N ILE A 161 46.88 51.35 -23.52
CA ILE A 161 46.37 51.73 -24.84
C ILE A 161 46.20 53.25 -24.87
N GLU A 162 47.22 53.94 -25.40
CA GLU A 162 47.12 55.29 -25.96
C GLU A 162 46.43 55.27 -27.34
#